data_AF-A0A7M4AN39-F1
#
_entry.id   AF-A0A7M4AN39-F1
#
_cell.length_a   1.000
_cell.length_b   1.000
_cell.length_c   1.000
_cell.angle_alpha   90.00
_cell.angle_beta   90.00
_cell.angle_gamma   90.00
#
_symmetry.space_group_name_H-M   'P 1'
#
loop_
_entity.id
_entity.type
_entity.pdbx_description
1 polymer ?
#
loop_
_entity_poly.entity_id
_entity_poly.type
_entity_poly.pdbx_seq_one_letter_code
_entity_poly.pdbx_strand_id
1 'polypeptide(L)' 'MPRKAIVNIFSSYNNILMTATDLTGAETITTCNGGEVVKAGKDKG' A
#
# COMPACT_ATOMS: atom_id res chain seq x y z
N MET A 1 4.17 -1.96 25.27
CA MET A 1 4.15 -3.11 24.32
C MET A 1 4.07 -2.56 22.90
N PRO A 2 4.95 -2.95 21.97
CA PRO A 2 4.87 -2.49 20.59
C PRO A 2 3.74 -3.19 19.83
N ARG A 3 2.89 -2.43 19.13
CA ARG A 3 1.89 -2.95 18.18
C ARG A 3 2.58 -3.18 16.84
N LYS A 4 2.41 -4.36 16.25
CA LYS A 4 3.00 -4.74 14.96
C LYS A 4 1.89 -4.90 13.92
N ALA A 5 2.18 -4.51 12.68
CA ALA A 5 1.32 -4.67 11.53
C ALA A 5 2.16 -5.21 10.37
N ILE A 6 1.51 -5.95 9.46
CA ILE A 6 2.14 -6.48 8.26
C ILE A 6 1.77 -5.55 7.11
N VAL A 7 2.78 -5.02 6.40
CA VAL A 7 2.58 -4.17 5.23
C VAL A 7 2.87 -4.96 3.97
N ASN A 8 1.84 -5.18 3.17
CA ASN A 8 1.94 -5.87 1.88
C ASN A 8 2.14 -4.82 0.80
N ILE A 9 3.31 -4.84 0.15
CA ILE A 9 3.67 -3.92 -0.93
C ILE A 9 3.64 -4.68 -2.25
N PHE A 10 2.70 -4.31 -3.11
CA PHE A 10 2.60 -4.82 -4.47
C PHE A 10 3.06 -3.74 -5.46
N SER A 11 4.25 -3.93 -6.02
CA SER A 11 4.82 -3.03 -7.03
C SER A 11 4.62 -3.62 -8.43
N SER A 12 3.89 -2.89 -9.26
CA SER A 12 3.69 -3.19 -10.67
C SER A 12 4.20 -2.03 -11.52
N TYR A 13 4.39 -2.27 -12.82
CA TYR A 13 4.79 -1.23 -13.77
C TYR A 13 3.88 0.00 -13.69
N ASN A 14 2.59 -0.20 -13.38
CA ASN A 14 1.56 0.85 -13.44
C ASN A 14 1.21 1.50 -12.11
N ASN A 15 1.45 0.82 -11.00
CA ASN A 15 1.06 1.31 -9.70
C ASN A 15 1.80 0.55 -8.62
N ILE A 16 1.96 1.22 -7.48
CA ILE A 16 2.43 0.62 -6.24
C ILE A 16 1.25 0.65 -5.29
N LEU A 17 0.78 -0.52 -4.87
CA LEU A 17 -0.27 -0.65 -3.86
C LEU A 17 0.37 -1.11 -2.57
N MET A 18 0.01 -0.45 -1.47
CA MET A 18 0.46 -0.80 -0.13
C MET A 18 -0.77 -0.99 0.75
N THR A 19 -0.85 -2.14 1.40
CA THR A 19 -1.94 -2.46 2.33
C THR A 19 -1.36 -2.89 3.66
N ALA A 20 -1.71 -2.18 4.73
CA ALA A 20 -1.33 -2.55 6.08
C ALA A 20 -2.45 -3.38 6.72
N THR A 21 -2.08 -4.55 7.23
CA THR A 21 -2.99 -5.50 7.88
C THR A 21 -2.50 -5.84 9.29
N ASP A 22 -3.40 -6.38 10.10
CA ASP A 22 -3.06 -7.02 11.34
C ASP A 22 -2.19 -8.28 11.11
N LEU A 23 -1.69 -8.90 12.17
CA LEU A 23 -0.80 -10.08 12.05
C LEU A 23 -1.49 -11.29 11.38
N THR A 24 -2.82 -11.36 11.41
CA THR A 24 -3.57 -12.45 10.77
C THR A 24 -3.93 -12.17 9.31
N GLY A 25 -3.85 -10.91 8.87
CA GLY A 25 -4.23 -10.48 7.53
C GLY A 25 -5.74 -10.34 7.32
N ALA A 26 -6.56 -10.52 8.36
CA ALA A 26 -8.02 -10.48 8.27
C ALA A 26 -8.56 -9.04 8.34
N GLU A 27 -7.90 -8.15 9.09
CA GLU A 27 -8.30 -6.75 9.18
C GLU A 27 -7.34 -5.85 8.44
N THR A 28 -7.90 -5.00 7.57
CA THR A 28 -7.16 -3.95 6.87
C THR A 28 -7.19 -2.67 7.70
N ILE A 29 -6.01 -2.21 8.12
CA ILE A 29 -5.86 -0.99 8.93
C ILE A 29 -5.86 0.23 8.01
N THR A 30 -5.07 0.18 6.94
CA THR A 30 -4.98 1.27 5.98
C THR A 30 -4.48 0.77 4.63
N THR A 31 -4.86 1.50 3.58
CA THR A 31 -4.42 1.28 2.21
C THR A 31 -3.89 2.59 1.67
N CYS A 32 -2.76 2.54 0.97
CA CYS A 32 -2.29 3.66 0.18
C CYS A 32 -1.79 3.15 -1.17
N ASN A 33 -2.07 3.90 -2.23
CA ASN A 33 -1.56 3.58 -3.55
C ASN A 33 -0.80 4.76 -4.17
N GLY A 34 0.07 4.46 -5.13
CA GLY A 34 0.89 5.47 -5.81
C GLY A 34 0.06 6.54 -6.50
N GLY A 35 -1.12 6.18 -7.01
CA GLY A 35 -2.07 7.10 -7.64
C GLY A 35 -2.76 8.09 -6.69
N GLU A 36 -2.99 7.70 -5.43
CA GLU A 36 -3.53 8.60 -4.39
C GLU A 36 -2.53 9.65 -3.94
N VAL A 37 -1.22 9.33 -4.01
CA VAL A 37 -0.16 10.22 -3.55
C VAL A 37 0.22 11.25 -4.62
N VAL A 38 0.05 10.94 -5.91
CA VAL A 38 0.43 11.82 -7.02
C VAL A 38 -0.80 12.48 -7.67
N LYS A 39 -0.74 13.81 -7.90
CA LYS A 39 -1.84 14.56 -8.53
C LYS A 39 -2.00 14.30 -10.04
N ALA A 40 -0.97 13.78 -10.69
CA ALA A 40 -0.99 13.45 -12.11
C ALA A 40 -0.33 12.10 -12.33
N GLY A 41 -1.01 11.20 -13.04
CA GLY A 41 -0.47 9.92 -13.48
C GLY A 41 0.56 10.13 -14.58
N LYS A 42 1.77 10.51 -14.18
CA LYS A 42 2.86 10.74 -15.13
C LYS A 42 4.14 10.09 -14.59
N ASP A 43 4.25 8.79 -14.84
CA ASP A 43 5.54 8.12 -14.98
C ASP A 43 5.32 6.72 -15.59
N LYS A 44 5.21 6.73 -16.92
CA LYS A 44 5.25 5.55 -17.79
C LYS A 44 5.85 5.97 -19.13
N GLY A 45 7.12 6.33 -19.13
CA GLY A 45 7.88 6.70 -20.32
C GLY A 45 8.91 7.76 -20.02
#